data_AF-A0A7W0R6H3-F1
#
_entry.id   AF-A0A7W0R6H3-F1
#
_cell.length_a   1.000
_cell.length_b   1.000
_cell.length_c   1.000
_cell.angle_alpha   90.00
_cell.angle_beta   90.00
_cell.angle_gamma   90.00
#
_symmetry.space_group_name_H-M   'P 1'
#
loop_
_entity.id
_entity.type
_entity.pdbx_description
1 polymer ?
#
loop_
_entity_poly.entity_id
_entity_poly.type
_entity_poly.pdbx_seq_one_letter_code
_entity_poly.pdbx_strand_id
1 'polypeptide(L)' 'DADSPDAQAVFASCTNLPTYDLIAPLEAELGKPVLTANQVTLWAALRRAGSAAIGRGQRLLT' A
#
# COMPACT_ATOMS: atom_id res chain seq x y z
N ASP A 1 3.94 -8.75 -16.65
CA ASP A 1 3.04 -7.78 -16.01
C ASP A 1 3.34 -7.72 -14.53
N ALA A 2 3.02 -6.60 -13.85
CA ALA A 2 3.27 -6.46 -12.41
C ALA A 2 2.28 -7.28 -11.55
N ASP A 3 1.05 -7.43 -12.07
CA ASP A 3 0.06 -8.35 -11.53
C ASP A 3 0.18 -9.72 -12.23
N SER A 4 0.58 -10.75 -11.50
CA SER A 4 0.62 -12.13 -11.97
C SER A 4 0.11 -13.10 -10.89
N PRO A 5 -0.27 -14.35 -11.25
CA PRO A 5 -0.73 -15.34 -10.27
C PRO A 5 0.30 -15.65 -9.17
N ASP A 6 1.60 -15.60 -9.49
CA ASP A 6 2.68 -15.87 -8.53
C ASP A 6 3.06 -14.63 -7.69
N ALA A 7 2.56 -13.45 -8.05
CA ALA A 7 2.86 -12.22 -7.34
C ALA A 7 2.12 -12.17 -6.00
N GLN A 8 2.89 -12.08 -4.91
CA GLN A 8 2.37 -11.99 -3.55
C GLN A 8 1.83 -10.58 -3.21
N ALA A 9 2.24 -9.55 -3.95
CA ALA A 9 1.82 -8.16 -3.80
C ALA A 9 2.14 -7.37 -5.07
N VAL A 10 1.52 -6.19 -5.23
CA VAL A 10 1.91 -5.18 -6.23
C VAL A 10 2.58 -4.01 -5.53
N PHE A 11 3.71 -3.54 -6.05
CA PHE A 11 4.40 -2.35 -5.54
C PHE A 11 4.40 -1.22 -6.58
N ALA A 12 3.70 -0.13 -6.28
CA ALA A 12 3.75 1.12 -7.01
C ALA A 12 4.92 1.97 -6.48
N SER A 13 6.07 1.90 -7.16
CA SER A 13 7.31 2.57 -6.75
C SER A 13 7.30 4.10 -6.93
N CYS A 14 6.34 4.65 -7.66
CA CYS A 14 6.24 6.08 -7.92
C CYS A 14 5.80 6.86 -6.67
N THR A 15 6.41 8.02 -6.44
CA THR A 15 6.00 8.97 -5.39
C THR A 15 5.12 10.12 -5.90
N ASN A 16 4.98 10.26 -7.24
CA ASN A 16 4.27 11.38 -7.88
C ASN A 16 2.79 11.08 -8.17
N LEU A 17 2.33 9.84 -7.99
CA LEU A 17 0.92 9.47 -8.22
C LEU A 17 0.09 9.61 -6.93
N PRO A 18 -1.13 10.18 -7.01
CA PRO A 18 -2.06 10.22 -5.88
C PRO A 18 -2.68 8.83 -5.67
N THR A 19 -2.01 7.99 -4.88
CA THR A 19 -2.35 6.56 -4.78
C THR A 19 -3.23 6.20 -3.59
N TYR A 20 -3.30 7.02 -2.54
CA TYR A 20 -3.92 6.64 -1.27
C TYR A 20 -5.38 6.18 -1.37
N ASP A 21 -6.19 6.86 -2.20
CA ASP A 21 -7.61 6.52 -2.41
C ASP A 21 -7.80 5.27 -3.26
N LEU A 22 -6.74 4.82 -3.95
CA LEU A 22 -6.78 3.65 -4.85
C LEU A 22 -6.27 2.38 -4.19
N ILE A 23 -5.55 2.45 -3.06
CA ILE A 23 -4.92 1.27 -2.43
C ILE A 23 -5.99 0.22 -2.08
N ALA A 24 -6.97 0.57 -1.27
CA ALA A 24 -7.99 -0.40 -0.83
C ALA A 24 -8.88 -0.92 -1.99
N PRO A 25 -9.36 -0.07 -2.93
CA PRO A 25 -10.04 -0.56 -4.14
C PRO A 25 -9.20 -1.56 -4.95
N LEU A 26 -7.92 -1.26 -5.18
CA LEU A 26 -7.04 -2.16 -5.93
C LEU A 26 -6.76 -3.46 -5.16
N GLU A 27 -6.61 -3.42 -3.83
CA GLU A 27 -6.46 -4.64 -3.02
C GLU A 27 -7.70 -5.54 -3.02
N ALA A 28 -8.88 -4.95 -3.19
CA ALA A 28 -10.14 -5.68 -3.35
C ALA A 28 -10.26 -6.28 -4.75
N GLU A 29 -9.90 -5.53 -5.79
CA GLU A 29 -9.93 -5.98 -7.18
C GLU A 29 -8.91 -7.09 -7.45
N LEU A 30 -7.66 -6.90 -7.02
CA LEU A 30 -6.55 -7.81 -7.30
C LEU A 30 -6.48 -9.00 -6.34
N GLY A 31 -7.22 -8.97 -5.23
CA GLY A 31 -7.16 -9.98 -4.17
C GLY A 31 -5.80 -10.07 -3.45
N LYS A 32 -4.88 -9.14 -3.70
CA LYS A 32 -3.52 -9.12 -3.15
C LYS A 32 -3.16 -7.75 -2.58
N PRO A 33 -2.19 -7.67 -1.65
CA PRO A 33 -1.70 -6.39 -1.13
C PRO A 33 -1.18 -5.46 -2.23
N VAL A 34 -1.47 -4.17 -2.06
CA VAL A 34 -0.95 -3.10 -2.92
C VAL A 34 -0.17 -2.15 -2.04
N LEU A 35 1.13 -2.05 -2.31
CA LEU A 35 2.06 -1.20 -1.59
C LEU A 35 2.43 -0.01 -2.47
N THR A 36 2.55 1.18 -1.90
CA THR A 36 3.02 2.37 -2.62
C THR A 36 4.23 2.96 -1.93
N ALA A 37 5.16 3.56 -2.69
CA ALA A 37 6.35 4.18 -2.12
C ALA A 37 6.01 5.22 -1.04
N ASN A 38 4.97 6.02 -1.27
CA ASN A 38 4.50 7.01 -0.30
C ASN A 38 3.93 6.35 0.96
N GLN A 39 3.08 5.33 0.82
CA GLN A 39 2.43 4.65 1.94
C GLN A 39 3.44 3.94 2.84
N VAL A 40 4.35 3.14 2.28
CA VAL A 40 5.35 2.39 3.07
C VAL A 40 6.34 3.33 3.77
N THR A 41 6.69 4.44 3.13
CA THR A 41 7.57 5.46 3.73
C THR A 41 6.90 6.11 4.94
N LEU A 42 5.64 6.53 4.81
CA LEU A 42 4.89 7.15 5.89
C LEU A 42 4.63 6.16 7.04
N TRP A 43 4.25 4.91 6.71
CA TRP A 43 4.08 3.84 7.68
C TRP A 43 5.35 3.60 8.49
N ALA A 44 6.52 3.51 7.84
CA ALA A 44 7.80 3.32 8.51
C ALA A 44 8.18 4.53 9.38
N ALA A 45 7.96 5.75 8.88
CA ALA A 45 8.25 6.98 9.63
C ALA A 45 7.38 7.11 10.89
N LEU A 46 6.08 6.86 10.79
CA LEU A 46 5.16 6.90 11.93
C LEU A 46 5.53 5.86 12.99
N ARG A 47 5.85 4.63 12.58
CA ARG A 47 6.32 3.58 13.51
C ARG A 47 7.57 4.01 14.28
N ARG A 48 8.54 4.64 13.60
CA ARG A 48 9.75 5.15 14.24
C ARG A 48 9.48 6.33 15.20
N ALA A 49 8.42 7.08 14.95
CA ALA A 49 7.94 8.14 15.82
C ALA A 49 7.01 7.65 16.96
N GLY A 50 6.82 6.33 17.12
CA GLY A 50 5.91 5.77 18.13
C GLY A 50 4.43 6.00 17.83
N SER A 51 4.09 6.27 16.56
CA SER A 51 2.72 6.50 16.09
C SER A 51 2.27 5.41 15.12
N ALA A 52 0.95 5.19 15.03
CA ALA A 52 0.36 4.27 14.06
C ALA A 52 -0.13 5.01 12.81
N ALA A 53 0.11 4.44 11.64
CA ALA A 53 -0.53 4.87 10.41
C ALA A 53 -1.99 4.39 10.38
N ILE A 54 -2.88 5.20 9.80
CA ILE A 54 -4.31 4.91 9.69
C ILE A 54 -4.70 4.96 8.21
N GLY A 55 -5.38 3.92 7.74
CA GLY A 55 -5.94 3.86 6.39
C GLY A 55 -6.94 2.72 6.33
N ARG A 56 -8.23 3.08 6.22
CA ARG A 56 -9.32 2.11 6.31
C ARG A 56 -9.25 1.11 5.16
N GLY A 57 -9.26 -0.17 5.48
CA GLY A 57 -9.30 -1.25 4.49
C GLY A 57 -8.00 -1.50 3.72
N GLN A 58 -6.89 -0.87 4.11
CA GLN A 58 -5.58 -1.09 3.49
C GLN A 58 -4.83 -2.22 4.22
N ARG A 59 -4.44 -3.30 3.53
CA ARG A 59 -3.87 -4.51 4.14
C ARG A 59 -2.53 -4.27 4.86
N LEU A 60 -1.73 -3.27 4.45
CA LEU A 60 -0.50 -2.90 5.16
C LEU A 60 -0.76 -2.40 6.60
N LEU A 61 -1.97 -1.85 6.84
CA LEU A 61 -2.34 -1.14 8.07
C LEU A 61 -3.30 -1.96 8.95
N THR A 62 -3.63 -3.19 8.55
CA THR A 62 -4.46 -4.13 9.31
C THR A 62 -3.64 -5.17 10.05
#